data_AF-A0A6G3Z0C5-F1
#
_entry.id   AF-A0A6G3Z0C5-F1
#
_cell.length_a   1.000
_cell.length_b   1.000
_cell.length_c   1.000
_cell.angle_alpha   90.00
_cell.angle_beta   90.00
_cell.angle_gamma   90.00
#
_symmetry.space_group_name_H-M   'P 1'
#
loop_
_entity.id
_entity.type
_entity.pdbx_description
1 polymer ?
#
loop_
_entity_poly.entity_id
_entity_poly.type
_entity_poly.pdbx_seq_one_letter_code
_entity_poly.pdbx_strand_id
1 'polypeptide(L)'
;MSPQAILPIPSKDYPETIDPRGVLHELETVEKKLLASEKAADYIAPLDSLKKLQDLENEKDFMTAFYAAIAAASISTAGLGTFSIGLLGILLAWRPLVRIQKISRLTKLIQEILEEFEDQGVETLPLVKVQGVQPVDLFIRFPGKEFLLFAIRSFGEATIVYNESKQTLYYKRGPKGTNKWKPDPLMELSEQAYWLKKNRRDLFGSSKGVRKPMPKVLVVWEKTQLQQHEDHLYTTVGGQKFLFLPREGGACYVIHHNEVVDFIRAYLMERQFLVTS
;
A
#
# COMPACT_ATOMS: atom_id res chain seq x y z
N MET A 1 -39.29 -71.85 14.19
CA MET A 1 -38.36 -70.89 13.58
C MET A 1 -38.59 -69.55 14.26
N SER A 2 -37.69 -69.17 15.18
CA SER A 2 -37.84 -67.94 15.98
C SER A 2 -37.15 -66.75 15.29
N PRO A 3 -37.71 -65.53 15.34
CA PRO A 3 -37.08 -64.36 14.74
C PRO A 3 -35.89 -63.91 15.61
N GLN A 4 -34.74 -63.68 14.98
CA GLN A 4 -33.57 -63.11 15.64
C GLN A 4 -33.82 -61.63 15.95
N ALA A 5 -33.59 -61.24 17.20
CA ALA A 5 -33.67 -59.86 17.68
C ALA A 5 -32.52 -59.01 17.12
N ILE A 6 -32.85 -57.87 16.53
CA ILE A 6 -31.90 -56.85 16.08
C ILE A 6 -31.49 -56.03 17.31
N LEU A 7 -30.19 -56.06 17.66
CA LEU A 7 -29.64 -55.22 18.71
C LEU A 7 -29.53 -53.75 18.24
N PRO A 8 -29.79 -52.76 19.11
CA PRO A 8 -29.66 -51.35 18.76
C PRO A 8 -28.19 -50.97 18.57
N ILE A 9 -27.92 -50.25 17.48
CA ILE A 9 -26.61 -49.66 17.17
C ILE A 9 -26.33 -48.55 18.21
N PRO A 10 -25.17 -48.54 18.89
CA PRO A 10 -24.84 -47.47 19.82
C PRO A 10 -24.71 -46.14 19.04
N SER A 11 -25.45 -45.11 19.49
CA SER A 11 -25.32 -43.76 18.95
C SER A 11 -23.90 -43.27 19.22
N LYS A 12 -23.09 -43.17 18.17
CA LYS A 12 -21.81 -42.46 18.25
C LYS A 12 -22.09 -41.02 18.63
N ASP A 13 -21.45 -40.57 19.69
CA ASP A 13 -21.42 -39.18 20.12
C ASP A 13 -21.16 -38.28 18.91
N TYR A 14 -22.07 -37.33 18.68
CA TYR A 14 -21.88 -36.28 17.68
C TYR A 14 -20.63 -35.47 18.09
N PRO A 15 -19.77 -35.06 17.14
CA PRO A 15 -18.68 -34.15 17.44
C PRO A 15 -19.28 -32.88 18.06
N GLU A 16 -18.70 -32.45 19.18
CA GLU A 16 -19.11 -31.27 19.94
C GLU A 16 -19.38 -30.09 18.99
N THR A 17 -20.52 -29.43 19.19
CA THR A 17 -20.88 -28.23 18.45
C THR A 17 -19.79 -27.18 18.68
N ILE A 18 -19.01 -26.90 17.63
CA ILE A 18 -17.96 -25.88 17.65
C ILE A 18 -18.60 -24.55 18.03
N ASP A 19 -18.28 -24.03 19.21
CA ASP A 19 -18.70 -22.69 19.65
C ASP A 19 -18.00 -21.64 18.77
N PRO A 20 -18.72 -20.95 17.86
CA PRO A 20 -18.10 -20.00 16.95
C PRO A 20 -17.48 -18.81 17.70
N ARG A 21 -17.99 -18.49 18.90
CA ARG A 21 -17.52 -17.36 19.71
C ARG A 21 -16.21 -17.68 20.43
N GLY A 22 -16.07 -18.90 20.95
CA GLY A 22 -14.82 -19.40 21.53
C GLY A 22 -13.68 -19.39 20.50
N VAL A 23 -13.95 -19.87 19.29
CA VAL A 23 -12.98 -19.84 18.19
C VAL A 23 -12.62 -18.41 17.78
N LEU A 24 -13.59 -17.49 17.70
CA LEU A 24 -13.33 -16.07 17.43
C LEU A 24 -12.41 -15.43 18.50
N HIS A 25 -12.61 -15.74 19.78
CA HIS A 25 -11.79 -15.20 20.86
C HIS A 25 -10.36 -15.76 20.86
N GLU A 26 -10.20 -17.06 20.56
CA GLU A 26 -8.88 -17.67 20.37
C GLU A 26 -8.16 -17.08 19.15
N LEU A 27 -8.89 -16.81 18.06
CA LEU A 27 -8.36 -16.16 16.86
C LEU A 27 -7.93 -14.71 17.14
N GLU A 28 -8.72 -13.91 17.87
CA GLU A 28 -8.30 -12.57 18.31
C GLU A 28 -7.05 -12.63 19.20
N THR A 29 -6.90 -13.71 19.97
CA THR A 29 -5.74 -13.93 20.85
C THR A 29 -4.50 -14.31 20.04
N VAL A 30 -4.64 -15.15 19.01
CA VAL A 30 -3.55 -15.50 18.07
C VAL A 30 -3.19 -14.31 17.19
N GLU A 31 -4.17 -13.54 16.69
CA GLU A 31 -3.99 -12.30 15.95
C GLU A 31 -3.26 -11.26 16.81
N LYS A 32 -3.68 -11.05 18.06
CA LYS A 32 -2.96 -10.17 19.02
C LYS A 32 -1.56 -10.68 19.32
N LYS A 33 -1.32 -11.99 19.41
CA LYS A 33 0.01 -12.57 19.62
C LYS A 33 0.90 -12.41 18.37
N LEU A 34 0.35 -12.54 17.18
CA LEU A 34 1.05 -12.28 15.92
C LEU A 34 1.39 -10.79 15.78
N LEU A 35 0.42 -9.90 16.04
CA LEU A 35 0.60 -8.44 16.09
C LEU A 35 1.58 -8.01 17.20
N ALA A 36 1.61 -8.71 18.33
CA ALA A 36 2.56 -8.46 19.42
C ALA A 36 3.97 -9.02 19.13
N SER A 37 4.08 -10.10 18.35
CA SER A 37 5.37 -10.57 17.80
C SER A 37 5.84 -9.72 16.62
N GLU A 38 4.92 -9.05 15.92
CA GLU A 38 5.13 -7.95 14.95
C GLU A 38 5.51 -6.63 15.65
N LYS A 39 5.94 -6.64 16.94
CA LYS A 39 6.66 -5.52 17.54
C LYS A 39 7.89 -5.23 16.69
N ALA A 40 7.70 -4.24 15.81
CA ALA A 40 8.66 -3.49 15.04
C ALA A 40 10.08 -4.06 15.13
N ALA A 41 10.45 -4.90 14.17
CA ALA A 41 11.86 -5.05 13.85
C ALA A 41 12.43 -3.63 13.67
N ASP A 42 13.34 -3.27 14.55
CA ASP A 42 14.02 -1.99 14.58
C ASP A 42 14.94 -1.92 13.36
N TYR A 43 14.42 -1.42 12.24
CA TYR A 43 15.24 -1.07 11.08
C TYR A 43 15.88 0.30 11.29
N ILE A 44 16.83 0.35 12.22
CA ILE A 44 17.85 1.41 12.26
C ILE A 44 19.18 0.72 11.89
N ALA A 45 19.39 0.49 10.59
CA ALA A 45 20.63 -0.07 10.05
C ALA A 45 20.81 0.41 8.59
N PRO A 46 22.05 0.42 8.04
CA PRO A 46 22.49 1.35 7.00
C PRO A 46 21.76 1.22 5.66
N LEU A 47 21.87 2.31 4.91
CA LEU A 47 21.02 2.81 3.82
C LEU A 47 21.21 2.08 2.47
N ASP A 48 21.16 0.75 2.45
CA ASP A 48 21.23 -0.02 1.20
C ASP A 48 19.83 -0.28 0.64
N SER A 49 19.43 0.50 -0.36
CA SER A 49 18.11 0.40 -1.01
C SER A 49 17.85 -0.97 -1.64
N LEU A 50 18.89 -1.65 -2.12
CA LEU A 50 18.79 -2.99 -2.72
C LEU A 50 18.47 -4.05 -1.66
N LYS A 51 19.11 -3.98 -0.50
CA LYS A 51 18.82 -4.89 0.61
C LYS A 51 17.37 -4.76 1.11
N LYS A 52 16.84 -3.54 1.16
CA LYS A 52 15.43 -3.30 1.53
C LYS A 52 14.45 -3.84 0.49
N LEU A 53 14.81 -3.77 -0.79
CA LEU A 53 14.02 -4.36 -1.86
C LEU A 53 14.00 -5.88 -1.74
N GLN A 54 15.16 -6.50 -1.49
CA GLN A 54 15.25 -7.94 -1.24
C GLN A 54 14.44 -8.37 -0.01
N ASP A 55 14.48 -7.60 1.08
CA ASP A 55 13.67 -7.88 2.27
C ASP A 55 12.15 -7.83 1.96
N LEU A 56 11.72 -6.86 1.15
CA LEU A 56 10.31 -6.76 0.70
C LEU A 56 9.92 -7.90 -0.24
N GLU A 57 10.81 -8.32 -1.14
CA GLU A 57 10.60 -9.47 -2.01
C GLU A 57 10.50 -10.77 -1.21
N ASN A 58 11.39 -10.97 -0.25
CA ASN A 58 11.35 -12.11 0.67
C ASN A 58 10.06 -12.12 1.51
N GLU A 59 9.61 -10.96 2.02
CA GLU A 59 8.34 -10.86 2.75
C GLU A 59 7.15 -11.23 1.84
N LYS A 60 7.15 -10.72 0.59
CA LYS A 60 6.12 -11.03 -0.41
C LYS A 60 6.09 -12.52 -0.73
N ASP A 61 7.25 -13.14 -0.96
CA ASP A 61 7.36 -14.56 -1.32
C ASP A 61 6.98 -15.46 -0.14
N PHE A 62 7.43 -15.12 1.08
CA PHE A 62 7.03 -15.80 2.30
C PHE A 62 5.51 -15.73 2.51
N MET A 63 4.92 -14.53 2.46
CA MET A 63 3.48 -14.38 2.61
C MET A 63 2.72 -15.15 1.53
N THR A 64 3.17 -15.08 0.28
CA THR A 64 2.54 -15.81 -0.83
C THR A 64 2.55 -17.32 -0.59
N ALA A 65 3.70 -17.88 -0.20
CA ALA A 65 3.83 -19.30 0.11
C ALA A 65 2.98 -19.71 1.32
N PHE A 66 3.00 -18.92 2.39
CA PHE A 66 2.24 -19.16 3.61
C PHE A 66 0.73 -19.17 3.35
N TYR A 67 0.21 -18.18 2.62
CA TYR A 67 -1.22 -18.11 2.31
C TYR A 67 -1.65 -19.13 1.25
N ALA A 68 -0.79 -19.50 0.31
CA ALA A 68 -1.05 -20.60 -0.60
C ALA A 68 -1.17 -21.94 0.15
N ALA A 69 -0.33 -22.18 1.16
CA ALA A 69 -0.41 -23.35 2.01
C ALA A 69 -1.71 -23.38 2.83
N ILE A 70 -2.13 -22.24 3.40
CA ILE A 70 -3.41 -22.11 4.10
C ILE A 70 -4.59 -22.38 3.15
N ALA A 71 -4.57 -21.81 1.94
CA ALA A 71 -5.63 -22.02 0.96
C ALA A 71 -5.72 -23.50 0.52
N ALA A 72 -4.58 -24.16 0.28
CA ALA A 72 -4.54 -25.58 -0.06
C ALA A 72 -5.10 -26.47 1.07
N ALA A 73 -4.75 -26.17 2.32
CA ALA A 73 -5.29 -26.86 3.50
C ALA A 73 -6.81 -26.61 3.70
N SER A 74 -7.30 -25.44 3.28
CA SER A 74 -8.72 -25.08 3.34
C SER A 74 -9.55 -25.85 2.29
N ILE A 75 -8.98 -26.07 1.11
CA ILE A 75 -9.62 -26.82 0.01
C ILE A 75 -9.68 -28.32 0.34
N SER A 76 -8.62 -28.88 0.93
CA SER A 76 -8.59 -30.30 1.32
C SER A 76 -9.57 -30.63 2.46
N THR A 77 -9.88 -29.66 3.33
CA THR A 77 -10.86 -29.82 4.43
C THR A 77 -12.30 -29.55 4.00
N ALA A 78 -12.54 -28.72 2.98
CA ALA A 78 -13.88 -28.47 2.44
C ALA A 78 -14.57 -29.73 1.87
N GLY A 79 -13.79 -30.71 1.39
CA GLY A 79 -14.29 -32.00 0.90
C GLY A 79 -14.84 -32.94 1.99
N LEU A 80 -14.62 -32.64 3.28
CA LEU A 80 -15.00 -33.50 4.41
C LEU A 80 -16.26 -33.01 5.17
N GLY A 81 -17.05 -32.10 4.57
CA GLY A 81 -18.32 -31.63 5.14
C GLY A 81 -18.21 -30.46 6.13
N THR A 82 -17.01 -29.93 6.38
CA THR A 82 -16.77 -28.75 7.23
C THR A 82 -16.76 -27.45 6.40
N PHE A 83 -17.88 -27.19 5.72
CA PHE A 83 -18.07 -26.06 4.80
C PHE A 83 -17.78 -24.67 5.44
N SER A 84 -17.86 -24.56 6.76
CA SER A 84 -17.66 -23.32 7.53
C SER A 84 -16.18 -22.93 7.72
N ILE A 85 -15.24 -23.89 7.79
CA ILE A 85 -13.81 -23.59 8.04
C ILE A 85 -13.11 -23.18 6.74
N GLY A 86 -13.47 -23.79 5.61
CA GLY A 86 -12.89 -23.44 4.30
C GLY A 86 -13.24 -22.02 3.83
N LEU A 87 -14.47 -21.55 4.08
CA LEU A 87 -14.89 -20.16 3.81
C LEU A 87 -14.17 -19.15 4.71
N LEU A 88 -13.90 -19.51 5.97
CA LEU A 88 -13.08 -18.72 6.90
C LEU A 88 -11.64 -18.57 6.42
N GLY A 89 -11.03 -19.63 5.88
CA GLY A 89 -9.69 -19.57 5.26
C GLY A 89 -9.62 -18.59 4.07
N ILE A 90 -10.66 -18.58 3.22
CA ILE A 90 -10.76 -17.65 2.08
C ILE A 90 -10.94 -16.18 2.56
N LEU A 91 -11.77 -15.96 3.58
CA LEU A 91 -11.97 -14.63 4.20
C LEU A 91 -10.69 -14.11 4.88
N LEU A 92 -9.95 -14.99 5.57
CA LEU A 92 -8.68 -14.66 6.22
C LEU A 92 -7.56 -14.39 5.19
N ALA A 93 -7.62 -14.99 4.00
CA ALA A 93 -6.66 -14.75 2.92
C ALA A 93 -6.87 -13.43 2.15
N TRP A 94 -8.03 -12.77 2.27
CA TRP A 94 -8.31 -11.55 1.49
C TRP A 94 -7.49 -10.32 1.93
N ARG A 95 -7.38 -10.07 3.24
CA ARG A 95 -6.55 -8.98 3.79
C ARG A 95 -5.06 -9.09 3.44
N PRO A 96 -4.42 -10.27 3.56
CA PRO A 96 -3.04 -10.44 3.15
C PRO A 96 -2.85 -10.36 1.64
N LEU A 97 -3.83 -10.77 0.82
CA LEU A 97 -3.76 -10.57 -0.63
C LEU A 97 -3.65 -9.09 -0.99
N VAL A 98 -4.41 -8.21 -0.31
CA VAL A 98 -4.31 -6.75 -0.52
C VAL A 98 -2.93 -6.23 -0.11
N ARG A 99 -2.33 -6.77 0.98
CA ARG A 99 -0.96 -6.42 1.41
C ARG A 99 0.09 -6.90 0.40
N ILE A 100 -0.01 -8.13 -0.09
CA ILE A 100 0.88 -8.71 -1.13
C ILE A 100 0.80 -7.87 -2.41
N GLN A 101 -0.41 -7.51 -2.86
CA GLN A 101 -0.58 -6.65 -4.02
C GLN A 101 0.06 -5.28 -3.81
N LYS A 102 -0.11 -4.68 -2.63
CA LYS A 102 0.53 -3.40 -2.29
C LYS A 102 2.05 -3.49 -2.33
N ILE A 103 2.64 -4.52 -1.72
CA ILE A 103 4.09 -4.74 -1.72
C ILE A 103 4.58 -5.00 -3.15
N SER A 104 3.88 -5.84 -3.93
CA SER A 104 4.24 -6.12 -5.33
C SER A 104 4.29 -4.86 -6.19
N ARG A 105 3.29 -3.97 -6.06
CA ARG A 105 3.27 -2.67 -6.76
C ARG A 105 4.43 -1.77 -6.31
N LEU A 106 4.69 -1.73 -5.00
CA LEU A 106 5.78 -0.94 -4.44
C LEU A 106 7.15 -1.45 -4.91
N THR A 107 7.39 -2.75 -4.88
CA THR A 107 8.62 -3.38 -5.37
C THR A 107 8.82 -3.07 -6.84
N LYS A 108 7.79 -3.26 -7.68
CA LYS A 108 7.86 -2.95 -9.11
C LYS A 108 8.22 -1.48 -9.36
N LEU A 109 7.56 -0.55 -8.64
CA LEU A 109 7.87 0.87 -8.76
C LEU A 109 9.32 1.19 -8.37
N ILE A 110 9.80 0.58 -7.28
CA ILE A 110 11.18 0.80 -6.83
C ILE A 110 12.16 0.24 -7.86
N GLN A 111 11.91 -0.93 -8.43
CA GLN A 111 12.74 -1.49 -9.51
C GLN A 111 12.82 -0.52 -10.69
N GLU A 112 11.68 -0.05 -11.21
CA GLU A 112 11.63 0.91 -12.33
C GLU A 112 12.41 2.20 -12.02
N ILE A 113 12.31 2.72 -10.79
CA ILE A 113 13.04 3.93 -10.38
C ILE A 113 14.54 3.65 -10.23
N LEU A 114 14.92 2.53 -9.61
CA LEU A 114 16.33 2.19 -9.43
C LEU A 114 16.99 1.94 -10.79
N GLU A 115 16.36 1.16 -11.68
CA GLU A 115 16.87 0.87 -13.02
C GLU A 115 17.11 2.14 -13.86
N GLU A 116 16.21 3.11 -13.79
CA GLU A 116 16.34 4.34 -14.57
C GLU A 116 17.31 5.37 -13.96
N PHE A 117 17.38 5.44 -12.63
CA PHE A 117 18.09 6.52 -11.92
C PHE A 117 19.29 6.05 -11.09
N GLU A 118 19.77 4.81 -11.31
CA GLU A 118 20.92 4.23 -10.61
C GLU A 118 22.17 5.11 -10.75
N ASP A 119 22.44 5.59 -11.96
CA ASP A 119 23.58 6.44 -12.31
C ASP A 119 23.57 7.80 -11.58
N GLN A 120 22.37 8.25 -11.19
CA GLN A 120 22.15 9.48 -10.44
C GLN A 120 22.23 9.29 -8.91
N GLY A 121 22.55 8.09 -8.45
CA GLY A 121 22.69 7.77 -7.02
C GLY A 121 21.38 7.89 -6.26
N VAL A 122 20.26 7.55 -6.90
CA VAL A 122 18.95 7.57 -6.26
C VAL A 122 18.90 6.61 -5.07
N GLU A 123 18.21 7.03 -4.01
CA GLU A 123 17.91 6.18 -2.87
C GLU A 123 16.41 6.11 -2.65
N THR A 124 15.91 4.89 -2.51
CA THR A 124 14.51 4.59 -2.27
C THR A 124 14.32 4.03 -0.86
N LEU A 125 13.39 4.63 -0.12
CA LEU A 125 13.03 4.25 1.24
C LEU A 125 11.55 3.86 1.27
N PRO A 126 11.24 2.56 1.16
CA PRO A 126 9.86 2.08 1.24
C PRO A 126 9.31 2.14 2.67
N LEU A 127 7.98 2.24 2.78
CA LEU A 127 7.22 2.05 4.02
C LEU A 127 7.73 2.88 5.21
N VAL A 128 8.03 4.16 4.97
CA VAL A 128 8.56 5.05 6.01
C VAL A 128 7.49 5.28 7.09
N LYS A 129 7.78 4.84 8.31
CA LYS A 129 6.87 4.94 9.45
C LYS A 129 6.61 6.40 9.82
N VAL A 130 5.32 6.69 10.03
CA VAL A 130 4.81 7.96 10.55
C VAL A 130 3.91 7.63 11.73
N GLN A 131 4.08 8.32 12.86
CA GLN A 131 3.27 8.05 14.05
C GLN A 131 1.82 8.52 13.85
N GLY A 132 0.87 7.66 14.24
CA GLY A 132 -0.56 7.99 14.23
C GLY A 132 -1.27 7.89 12.89
N VAL A 133 -0.56 7.61 11.79
CA VAL A 133 -1.13 7.43 10.45
C VAL A 133 -0.46 6.24 9.73
N GLN A 134 -0.96 5.88 8.54
CA GLN A 134 -0.32 4.84 7.73
C GLN A 134 1.11 5.25 7.33
N PRO A 135 2.02 4.28 7.13
CA PRO A 135 3.36 4.58 6.63
C PRO A 135 3.26 5.17 5.22
N VAL A 136 4.23 6.03 4.90
CA VAL A 136 4.42 6.51 3.52
C VAL A 136 4.89 5.33 2.68
N ASP A 137 4.29 5.15 1.50
CA ASP A 137 4.63 4.00 0.66
C ASP A 137 6.07 4.08 0.16
N LEU A 138 6.49 5.25 -0.35
CA LEU A 138 7.84 5.44 -0.85
C LEU A 138 8.35 6.87 -0.59
N PHE A 139 9.54 6.98 -0.03
CA PHE A 139 10.32 8.21 0.04
C PHE A 139 11.54 8.06 -0.86
N ILE A 140 11.75 9.02 -1.76
CA ILE A 140 12.85 9.02 -2.72
C ILE A 140 13.79 10.17 -2.39
N ARG A 141 15.09 9.89 -2.41
CA ARG A 141 16.15 10.86 -2.16
C ARG A 141 17.17 10.82 -3.28
N PHE A 142 17.47 11.99 -3.83
CA PHE A 142 18.57 12.18 -4.77
C PHE A 142 19.77 12.85 -4.08
N PRO A 143 21.02 12.61 -4.52
CA PRO A 143 22.22 13.22 -3.94
C PRO A 143 22.19 14.75 -3.96
N GLY A 144 21.50 15.35 -4.94
CA GLY A 144 21.22 16.80 -5.03
C GLY A 144 20.34 17.37 -3.90
N LYS A 145 19.95 16.54 -2.91
CA LYS A 145 19.02 16.86 -1.81
C LYS A 145 17.61 17.17 -2.34
N GLU A 146 17.22 16.60 -3.47
CA GLU A 146 15.84 16.63 -3.90
C GLU A 146 15.13 15.41 -3.29
N PHE A 147 13.93 15.62 -2.75
CA PHE A 147 13.19 14.62 -2.01
C PHE A 147 11.80 14.48 -2.61
N LEU A 148 11.31 13.27 -2.80
CA LEU A 148 9.95 13.03 -3.26
C LEU A 148 9.22 12.09 -2.32
N LEU A 149 7.92 12.34 -2.15
CA LEU A 149 7.04 11.55 -1.30
C LEU A 149 5.93 10.94 -2.14
N PHE A 150 5.88 9.62 -2.17
CA PHE A 150 4.98 8.86 -3.03
C PHE A 150 3.97 8.07 -2.19
N ALA A 151 2.69 8.19 -2.53
CA ALA A 151 1.65 7.26 -2.10
C ALA A 151 1.11 6.52 -3.33
N ILE A 152 1.02 5.19 -3.23
CA ILE A 152 0.57 4.32 -4.30
C ILE A 152 -0.83 3.82 -3.95
N ARG A 153 -1.79 4.01 -4.87
CA ARG A 153 -3.18 3.60 -4.65
C ARG A 153 -3.76 2.96 -5.91
N SER A 154 -4.59 1.94 -5.72
CA SER A 154 -5.37 1.29 -6.78
C SER A 154 -6.82 1.16 -6.32
N PHE A 155 -7.76 1.49 -7.21
CA PHE A 155 -9.20 1.31 -7.01
C PHE A 155 -9.82 0.33 -8.01
N GLY A 156 -8.99 -0.45 -8.70
CA GLY A 156 -9.42 -1.36 -9.76
C GLY A 156 -9.98 -0.59 -10.96
N GLU A 157 -11.08 -1.06 -11.54
CA GLU A 157 -11.79 -0.38 -12.63
C GLU A 157 -12.63 0.79 -12.12
N ALA A 158 -11.95 1.80 -11.59
CA ALA A 158 -12.57 3.01 -11.08
C ALA A 158 -11.96 4.25 -11.74
N THR A 159 -12.79 5.27 -11.94
CA THR A 159 -12.34 6.59 -12.37
C THR A 159 -12.27 7.51 -11.16
N ILE A 160 -11.11 8.11 -10.93
CA ILE A 160 -10.87 9.07 -9.87
C ILE A 160 -11.29 10.45 -10.36
N VAL A 161 -11.99 11.17 -9.48
CA VAL A 161 -12.56 12.48 -9.76
C VAL A 161 -12.20 13.42 -8.62
N TYR A 162 -11.51 14.51 -8.93
CA TYR A 162 -11.31 15.60 -7.99
C TYR A 162 -12.52 16.54 -7.96
N ASN A 163 -12.97 16.87 -6.74
CA ASN A 163 -13.97 17.90 -6.50
C ASN A 163 -13.27 19.14 -5.94
N GLU A 164 -13.21 20.21 -6.73
CA GLU A 164 -12.49 21.45 -6.39
C GLU A 164 -13.10 22.15 -5.17
N SER A 165 -14.42 22.27 -5.09
CA SER A 165 -15.11 22.96 -4.00
C SER A 165 -14.84 22.32 -2.63
N LYS A 166 -14.68 20.99 -2.60
CA LYS A 166 -14.39 20.22 -1.38
C LYS A 166 -12.90 19.85 -1.25
N GLN A 167 -12.08 20.21 -2.23
CA GLN A 167 -10.68 19.83 -2.36
C GLN A 167 -10.40 18.34 -2.09
N THR A 168 -11.31 17.46 -2.49
CA THR A 168 -11.36 16.05 -2.09
C THR A 168 -11.46 15.15 -3.31
N LEU A 169 -10.79 13.99 -3.25
CA LEU A 169 -10.93 12.95 -4.27
C LEU A 169 -12.16 12.07 -4.04
N TYR A 170 -12.78 11.70 -5.15
CA TYR A 170 -13.86 10.74 -5.25
C TYR A 170 -13.47 9.65 -6.24
N TYR A 171 -14.18 8.52 -6.20
CA TYR A 171 -14.06 7.47 -7.19
C TYR A 171 -15.44 7.06 -7.71
N LYS A 172 -15.50 6.71 -9.00
CA LYS A 172 -16.69 6.20 -9.70
C LYS A 172 -16.38 4.80 -10.20
N ARG A 173 -17.32 3.86 -10.01
CA ARG A 173 -17.23 2.49 -10.56
C ARG A 173 -18.40 2.27 -11.51
N GLY A 174 -18.12 2.31 -12.81
CA GLY A 174 -19.14 2.22 -13.85
C GLY A 174 -20.15 3.39 -13.78
N PRO A 175 -21.41 3.18 -14.20
CA PRO A 175 -22.43 4.24 -14.26
C PRO A 175 -23.03 4.60 -12.89
N LYS A 176 -22.67 3.88 -11.82
CA LYS A 176 -23.19 4.11 -10.47
C LYS A 176 -22.43 5.24 -9.77
N GLY A 177 -23.09 5.86 -8.80
CA GLY A 177 -22.73 7.15 -8.19
C GLY A 177 -21.30 7.30 -7.67
N THR A 178 -20.94 8.56 -7.44
CA THR A 178 -19.62 9.02 -7.02
C THR A 178 -19.41 8.82 -5.52
N ASN A 179 -18.43 8.02 -5.12
CA ASN A 179 -18.12 7.75 -3.71
C ASN A 179 -16.93 8.57 -3.25
N LYS A 180 -17.01 9.15 -2.04
CA LYS A 180 -15.89 9.89 -1.45
C LYS A 180 -14.74 8.92 -1.17
N TRP A 181 -13.52 9.27 -1.55
CA TRP A 181 -12.34 8.51 -1.21
C TRP A 181 -12.05 8.68 0.29
N LYS A 182 -12.04 7.57 1.03
CA LYS A 182 -11.72 7.53 2.46
C LYS A 182 -10.71 6.40 2.77
N PRO A 183 -9.64 6.66 3.53
CA PRO A 183 -9.15 7.99 3.92
C PRO A 183 -8.74 8.83 2.70
N ASP A 184 -8.71 10.15 2.86
CA ASP A 184 -8.38 11.06 1.75
C ASP A 184 -6.86 11.09 1.52
N PRO A 185 -6.36 10.57 0.38
CA PRO A 185 -4.93 10.38 0.19
C PRO A 185 -4.17 11.70 0.06
N LEU A 186 -4.83 12.79 -0.36
CA LEU A 186 -4.19 14.10 -0.47
C LEU A 186 -3.90 14.70 0.91
N MET A 187 -4.82 14.49 1.86
CA MET A 187 -4.61 14.92 3.24
C MET A 187 -3.55 14.05 3.92
N GLU A 188 -3.68 12.73 3.76
CA GLU A 188 -2.77 11.75 4.34
C GLU A 188 -1.30 12.05 3.96
N LEU A 189 -1.03 12.25 2.67
CA LEU A 189 0.30 12.63 2.17
C LEU A 189 0.81 13.95 2.77
N SER A 190 -0.09 14.92 2.99
CA SER A 190 0.26 16.22 3.54
C SER A 190 0.66 16.12 5.02
N GLU A 191 -0.11 15.37 5.81
CA GLU A 191 0.17 15.09 7.21
C GLU A 191 1.48 14.29 7.37
N GLN A 192 1.66 13.26 6.55
CA GLN A 192 2.89 12.47 6.50
C GLN A 192 4.10 13.33 6.16
N ALA A 193 4.02 14.15 5.11
CA ALA A 193 5.08 15.07 4.70
C ALA A 193 5.48 16.03 5.84
N TYR A 194 4.48 16.63 6.49
CA TYR A 194 4.69 17.52 7.62
C TYR A 194 5.38 16.80 8.79
N TRP A 195 4.88 15.62 9.16
CA TRP A 195 5.42 14.83 10.26
C TRP A 195 6.87 14.41 10.00
N LEU A 196 7.19 13.96 8.78
CA LEU A 196 8.55 13.58 8.40
C LEU A 196 9.52 14.77 8.51
N LYS A 197 9.13 15.94 7.99
CA LYS A 197 9.96 17.16 8.12
C LYS A 197 10.21 17.57 9.56
N LYS A 198 9.21 17.38 10.43
CA LYS A 198 9.31 17.74 11.85
C LYS A 198 10.16 16.75 12.66
N ASN A 199 9.96 15.44 12.45
CA ASN A 199 10.44 14.40 13.35
C ASN A 199 11.59 13.55 12.78
N ARG A 200 11.76 13.51 11.45
CA ARG A 200 12.72 12.63 10.76
C ARG A 200 13.77 13.42 9.99
N ARG A 201 14.53 14.26 10.70
CA ARG A 201 15.60 15.09 10.11
C ARG A 201 16.72 14.24 9.48
N ASP A 202 16.90 13.02 9.96
CA ASP A 202 17.83 12.02 9.44
C ASP A 202 17.58 11.72 7.95
N LEU A 203 16.33 11.73 7.50
CA LEU A 203 15.97 11.46 6.09
C LEU A 203 16.46 12.55 5.13
N PHE A 204 16.66 13.77 5.64
CA PHE A 204 17.00 14.94 4.81
C PHE A 204 18.50 15.25 4.81
N GLY A 205 19.31 14.47 5.53
CA GLY A 205 20.77 14.60 5.64
C GLY A 205 21.30 15.86 6.33
N SER A 206 20.54 16.96 6.36
CA SER A 206 20.93 18.24 6.95
C SER A 206 19.72 19.11 7.29
N SER A 207 19.92 20.10 8.18
CA SER A 207 18.89 21.09 8.52
C SER A 207 18.43 21.92 7.32
N LYS A 208 19.33 22.19 6.35
CA LYS A 208 18.99 22.85 5.07
C LYS A 208 18.15 21.94 4.17
N GLY A 209 18.39 20.62 4.20
CA GLY A 209 17.61 19.63 3.44
C GLY A 209 16.14 19.62 3.84
N VAL A 210 15.84 19.69 5.15
CA VAL A 210 14.44 19.71 5.66
C VAL A 210 13.62 20.87 5.09
N ARG A 211 14.28 22.00 4.79
CA ARG A 211 13.64 23.21 4.23
C ARG A 211 13.37 23.12 2.73
N LYS A 212 13.99 22.16 2.02
CA LYS A 212 13.78 22.02 0.59
C LYS A 212 12.33 21.58 0.27
N PRO A 213 11.82 21.96 -0.92
CA PRO A 213 10.56 21.43 -1.42
C PRO A 213 10.60 19.89 -1.45
N MET A 214 9.46 19.29 -1.14
CA MET A 214 9.27 17.84 -1.20
C MET A 214 7.92 17.61 -1.88
N PRO A 215 7.89 17.43 -3.21
CA PRO A 215 6.66 17.13 -3.92
C PRO A 215 6.01 15.87 -3.34
N LYS A 216 4.69 16.00 -3.15
CA LYS A 216 3.81 14.91 -2.76
C LYS A 216 3.17 14.38 -4.03
N VAL A 217 3.31 13.08 -4.27
CA VAL A 217 2.90 12.42 -5.51
C VAL A 217 1.98 11.27 -5.16
N LEU A 218 0.74 11.35 -5.63
CA LEU A 218 -0.21 10.25 -5.58
C LEU A 218 -0.11 9.48 -6.90
N VAL A 219 0.43 8.27 -6.83
CA VAL A 219 0.54 7.36 -7.97
C VAL A 219 -0.71 6.49 -8.02
N VAL A 220 -1.44 6.61 -9.12
CA VAL A 220 -2.61 5.81 -9.42
C VAL A 220 -2.20 4.60 -10.25
N TRP A 221 -2.46 3.41 -9.71
CA TRP A 221 -1.97 2.15 -10.25
C TRP A 221 -3.04 1.37 -11.02
N GLU A 222 -2.57 0.51 -11.93
CA GLU A 222 -3.37 -0.53 -12.59
C GLU A 222 -4.50 0.08 -13.48
N LYS A 223 -5.68 -0.55 -13.51
CA LYS A 223 -6.85 -0.14 -14.29
C LYS A 223 -7.53 1.15 -13.78
N THR A 224 -7.02 1.74 -12.70
CA THR A 224 -7.61 2.95 -12.12
C THR A 224 -7.37 4.11 -13.08
N GLN A 225 -8.42 4.79 -13.51
CA GLN A 225 -8.38 5.89 -14.48
C GLN A 225 -8.43 7.24 -13.76
N LEU A 226 -7.74 8.25 -14.29
CA LEU A 226 -7.91 9.64 -13.89
C LEU A 226 -8.94 10.31 -14.80
N GLN A 227 -9.93 11.00 -14.23
CA GLN A 227 -10.81 11.83 -15.04
C GLN A 227 -10.01 13.00 -15.62
N GLN A 228 -10.31 13.39 -16.85
CA GLN A 228 -9.81 14.65 -17.39
C GLN A 228 -10.34 15.83 -16.55
N HIS A 229 -9.42 16.68 -16.15
CA HIS A 229 -9.71 17.86 -15.33
C HIS A 229 -9.57 19.15 -16.15
N GLU A 230 -10.04 20.26 -15.59
CA GLU A 230 -9.86 21.59 -16.17
C GLU A 230 -8.37 21.95 -16.22
N ASP A 231 -7.99 22.77 -17.21
CA ASP A 231 -6.59 23.08 -17.51
C ASP A 231 -5.84 23.74 -16.34
N HIS A 232 -6.53 24.50 -15.48
CA HIS A 232 -5.91 25.17 -14.32
C HIS A 232 -5.48 24.21 -13.22
N LEU A 233 -5.96 22.96 -13.24
CA LEU A 233 -5.53 21.91 -12.32
C LEU A 233 -4.26 21.20 -12.81
N TYR A 234 -3.71 21.60 -13.94
CA TYR A 234 -2.44 21.06 -14.44
C TYR A 234 -1.33 22.09 -14.31
N THR A 235 -0.13 21.61 -14.00
CA THR A 235 1.09 22.44 -13.99
C THR A 235 2.12 21.84 -14.93
N THR A 236 2.98 22.70 -15.47
CA THR A 236 4.10 22.26 -16.30
C THR A 236 5.33 22.07 -15.42
N VAL A 237 5.92 20.88 -15.45
CA VAL A 237 7.17 20.52 -14.76
C VAL A 237 8.10 20.00 -15.83
N GLY A 238 9.30 20.57 -15.97
CA GLY A 238 10.28 20.13 -16.98
C GLY A 238 9.74 20.06 -18.42
N GLY A 239 8.81 20.94 -18.79
CA GLY A 239 8.16 20.95 -20.11
C GLY A 239 7.02 19.95 -20.30
N GLN A 240 6.68 19.16 -19.27
CA GLN A 240 5.59 18.19 -19.30
C GLN A 240 4.44 18.62 -18.39
N LYS A 241 3.20 18.30 -18.77
CA LYS A 241 1.99 18.73 -18.07
C LYS A 241 1.50 17.64 -17.13
N PHE A 242 1.44 17.92 -15.83
CA PHE A 242 0.98 16.98 -14.81
C PHE A 242 -0.20 17.52 -14.02
N LEU A 243 -1.10 16.64 -13.60
CA LEU A 243 -2.22 17.01 -12.73
C LEU A 243 -1.69 17.39 -11.34
N PHE A 244 -2.03 18.59 -10.88
CA PHE A 244 -1.55 19.21 -9.67
C PHE A 244 -2.73 19.75 -8.87
N LEU A 245 -3.15 18.98 -7.87
CA LEU A 245 -4.36 19.25 -7.13
C LEU A 245 -4.05 20.10 -5.89
N PRO A 246 -4.58 21.33 -5.80
CA PRO A 246 -4.40 22.15 -4.62
C PRO A 246 -5.21 21.59 -3.44
N ARG A 247 -4.70 21.78 -2.23
CA ARG A 247 -5.42 21.44 -1.01
C ARG A 247 -4.83 22.21 0.18
N GLU A 248 -5.63 22.43 1.21
CA GLU A 248 -5.13 22.68 2.56
C GLU A 248 -4.05 21.63 2.97
N GLY A 249 -2.91 22.10 3.49
CA GLY A 249 -1.73 21.26 3.75
C GLY A 249 -0.77 21.13 2.55
N GLY A 250 -1.11 21.73 1.41
CA GLY A 250 -0.27 21.87 0.23
C GLY A 250 -0.73 21.00 -0.93
N ALA A 251 -0.38 21.41 -2.15
CA ALA A 251 -0.76 20.71 -3.37
C ALA A 251 -0.05 19.36 -3.53
N CYS A 252 -0.67 18.46 -4.31
CA CYS A 252 -0.15 17.13 -4.61
C CYS A 252 -0.24 16.87 -6.12
N TYR A 253 0.79 16.26 -6.67
CA TYR A 253 0.75 15.70 -8.02
C TYR A 253 -0.05 14.41 -8.00
N VAL A 254 -0.84 14.18 -9.04
CA VAL A 254 -1.56 12.92 -9.23
C VAL A 254 -1.23 12.40 -10.62
N ILE A 255 -0.62 11.23 -10.70
CA ILE A 255 -0.10 10.67 -11.95
C ILE A 255 -0.43 9.19 -12.04
N HIS A 256 -0.44 8.65 -13.26
CA HIS A 256 -0.46 7.22 -13.46
C HIS A 256 0.93 6.61 -13.22
N HIS A 257 0.97 5.31 -12.89
CA HIS A 257 2.22 4.60 -12.64
C HIS A 257 3.22 4.69 -13.81
N ASN A 258 2.74 4.64 -15.05
CA ASN A 258 3.56 4.72 -16.25
C ASN A 258 4.16 6.11 -16.49
N GLU A 259 3.68 7.14 -15.78
CA GLU A 259 4.20 8.52 -15.87
C GLU A 259 5.23 8.81 -14.77
N VAL A 260 5.52 7.86 -13.88
CA VAL A 260 6.39 8.10 -12.71
C VAL A 260 7.81 8.46 -13.13
N VAL A 261 8.40 7.70 -14.05
CA VAL A 261 9.76 7.95 -14.54
C VAL A 261 9.85 9.31 -15.22
N ASP A 262 8.90 9.62 -16.10
CA ASP A 262 8.83 10.90 -16.81
C ASP A 262 8.66 12.08 -15.85
N PHE A 263 7.79 11.92 -14.84
CA PHE A 263 7.60 12.91 -13.79
C PHE A 263 8.89 13.16 -13.01
N ILE A 264 9.58 12.11 -12.55
CA ILE A 264 10.83 12.26 -11.79
C ILE A 264 11.87 12.96 -12.66
N ARG A 265 12.04 12.54 -13.93
CA ARG A 265 12.98 13.16 -14.86
C ARG A 265 12.68 14.65 -15.06
N ALA A 266 11.42 14.97 -15.36
CA ALA A 266 10.98 16.34 -15.57
C ALA A 266 11.18 17.21 -14.33
N TYR A 267 10.86 16.66 -13.15
CA TYR A 267 11.07 17.34 -11.87
C TYR A 267 12.54 17.62 -11.61
N LEU A 268 13.42 16.63 -11.80
CA LEU A 268 14.86 16.82 -11.61
C LEU A 268 15.45 17.86 -12.58
N MET A 269 15.02 17.84 -13.85
CA MET A 269 15.45 18.83 -14.84
C MET A 269 15.07 20.26 -14.44
N GLU A 270 13.82 20.48 -14.02
CA GLU A 270 13.36 21.80 -13.58
C GLU A 270 14.16 22.29 -12.37
N ARG A 271 14.45 21.40 -11.41
CA ARG A 271 15.22 21.75 -10.21
C ARG A 271 16.68 22.05 -10.51
N GLN A 272 17.29 21.36 -11.47
CA GLN A 272 18.66 21.65 -11.92
C GLN A 272 18.73 22.99 -12.63
N PHE A 273 17.75 23.31 -13.49
CA PHE A 273 17.67 24.60 -14.19
C PHE A 273 17.64 25.78 -13.20
N LEU A 274 16.82 25.66 -12.14
CA LEU A 274 16.71 26.68 -11.08
C LEU A 274 17.98 26.89 -10.25
N VAL A 275 18.96 25.98 -10.31
CA VAL A 275 20.25 26.13 -9.61
C VAL A 275 21.27 26.86 -10.48
N THR A 276 21.13 26.79 -11.80
CA THR A 276 22.05 27.39 -12.78
C THR A 276 21.65 28.80 -13.23
N SER A 277 20.41 29.22 -12.96
CA SER A 277 19.87 30.57 -13.23
C SER A 277 20.00 31.49 -12.02
#